data_AF-A0A1Z3HU96-F1
#
_entry.id   AF-A0A1Z3HU96-F1
#
_cell.length_a   1.000
_cell.length_b   1.000
_cell.length_c   1.000
_cell.angle_alpha   90.00
_cell.angle_beta   90.00
_cell.angle_gamma   90.00
#
_symmetry.space_group_name_H-M   'P 1'
#
loop_
_entity.id
_entity.type
_entity.pdbx_description
1 polymer ?
#
loop_
_entity_poly.entity_id
_entity_poly.type
_entity_poly.pdbx_seq_one_letter_code
_entity_poly.pdbx_strand_id
1 'polypeptide(L)'
;MVIVDNLDRVDNRPKAFGRSQQEYLFIDQHECLRQLHCHKVYTMPLALKFSSEYGLLTARYIEDPKVLPMVPVTLRDGTTCEEGMRRLQQMVLARAMPDVPEAERLQRLPDLFDSSESLVRLCSVSGGHVRDLLRLLNGWIRKGRAFPLQRSKLEEVIRARRNEMTLQLSEAEWELLHQVRQRKRVGGDQDYQTLIHSRLVFEYRDQGESWFDVNPILLEARELSGE
;
A
#
# COMPACT_ATOMS: atom_id res chain seq x y z
N MET A 1 -2.62 -15.43 -23.88
CA MET A 1 -2.09 -14.92 -22.60
C MET A 1 -3.12 -15.23 -21.54
N VAL A 2 -2.72 -15.82 -20.42
CA VAL A 2 -3.59 -16.16 -19.29
C VAL A 2 -3.17 -15.31 -18.10
N ILE A 3 -4.15 -14.65 -17.48
CA ILE A 3 -3.96 -13.93 -16.23
C ILE A 3 -4.75 -14.68 -15.17
N VAL A 4 -4.08 -15.19 -14.16
CA VAL A 4 -4.73 -15.82 -13.01
C VAL A 4 -4.56 -14.87 -11.83
N ASP A 5 -5.65 -14.17 -11.55
CA ASP A 5 -5.76 -13.20 -10.47
C ASP A 5 -6.26 -13.87 -9.17
N ASN A 6 -6.09 -13.19 -8.04
CA ASN A 6 -6.48 -13.62 -6.69
C ASN A 6 -5.72 -14.81 -6.10
N LEU A 7 -4.66 -15.32 -6.73
CA LEU A 7 -3.79 -16.31 -6.09
C LEU A 7 -3.00 -15.69 -4.92
N ASP A 8 -2.85 -14.36 -4.88
CA ASP A 8 -2.36 -13.59 -3.74
C ASP A 8 -3.25 -13.66 -2.49
N ARG A 9 -4.51 -14.09 -2.65
CA ARG A 9 -5.48 -14.25 -1.55
C ARG A 9 -5.54 -15.66 -0.98
N VAL A 10 -4.69 -16.56 -1.47
CA VAL A 10 -4.57 -17.90 -0.90
C VAL A 10 -4.19 -17.78 0.56
N ASP A 11 -4.92 -18.46 1.41
CA ASP A 11 -4.73 -18.48 2.85
C ASP A 11 -3.30 -18.92 3.24
N ASN A 12 -2.65 -18.25 4.19
CA ASN A 12 -1.26 -18.54 4.59
C ASN A 12 -1.15 -19.51 5.78
N ARG A 13 -2.26 -20.16 6.19
CA ARG A 13 -2.20 -21.08 7.34
C ARG A 13 -1.20 -22.21 7.09
N PRO A 14 -0.36 -22.53 8.10
CA PRO A 14 0.51 -23.69 8.04
C PRO A 14 -0.35 -24.95 7.93
N LYS A 15 0.10 -25.89 7.11
CA LYS A 15 -0.54 -27.19 6.93
C LYS A 15 0.21 -28.25 7.73
N ALA A 16 -0.44 -29.40 7.93
CA ALA A 16 0.13 -30.52 8.70
C ALA A 16 1.49 -31.01 8.16
N PHE A 17 1.79 -30.75 6.88
CA PHE A 17 3.06 -31.07 6.23
C PHE A 17 4.16 -30.02 6.45
N GLY A 18 3.95 -29.04 7.34
CA GLY A 18 5.00 -28.10 7.78
C GLY A 18 5.23 -26.89 6.88
N ARG A 19 4.47 -26.75 5.79
CA ARG A 19 4.51 -25.57 4.90
C ARG A 19 3.20 -24.82 4.86
N SER A 20 3.25 -23.54 4.51
CA SER A 20 2.02 -22.79 4.23
C SER A 20 1.37 -23.28 2.93
N GLN A 21 0.06 -23.03 2.79
CA GLN A 21 -0.63 -23.32 1.54
C GLN A 21 -0.08 -22.49 0.37
N GLN A 22 0.44 -21.29 0.64
CA GLN A 22 1.06 -20.43 -0.36
C GLN A 22 2.37 -21.05 -0.86
N GLU A 23 3.24 -21.48 0.05
CA GLU A 23 4.51 -22.16 -0.31
C GLU A 23 4.23 -23.45 -1.08
N TYR A 24 3.28 -24.27 -0.61
CA TYR A 24 2.92 -25.48 -1.33
C TYR A 24 2.47 -25.21 -2.78
N LEU A 25 1.62 -24.20 -3.00
CA LEU A 25 1.12 -23.90 -4.34
C LEU A 25 2.22 -23.34 -5.26
N PHE A 26 2.99 -22.37 -4.76
CA PHE A 26 3.94 -21.62 -5.60
C PHE A 26 5.31 -22.27 -5.70
N ILE A 27 5.71 -23.09 -4.73
CA ILE A 27 7.03 -23.72 -4.68
C ILE A 27 6.91 -25.20 -5.00
N ASP A 28 6.06 -25.94 -4.28
CA ASP A 28 5.97 -27.40 -4.46
C ASP A 28 5.21 -27.79 -5.72
N GLN A 29 4.11 -27.09 -6.00
CA GLN A 29 3.27 -27.27 -7.19
C GLN A 29 3.66 -26.33 -8.34
N HIS A 30 4.87 -25.76 -8.32
CA HIS A 30 5.35 -24.86 -9.38
C HIS A 30 5.27 -25.49 -10.78
N GLU A 31 5.46 -26.80 -10.90
CA GLU A 31 5.35 -27.52 -12.17
C GLU A 31 3.95 -27.41 -12.76
N CYS A 32 2.89 -27.56 -11.95
CA CYS A 32 1.50 -27.38 -12.40
C CYS A 32 1.26 -25.96 -12.93
N LEU A 33 1.80 -24.94 -12.26
CA LEU A 33 1.71 -23.54 -12.70
C LEU A 33 2.52 -23.29 -13.99
N ARG A 34 3.60 -24.05 -14.21
CA ARG A 34 4.47 -23.93 -15.39
C ARG A 34 4.00 -24.73 -16.60
N GLN A 35 3.29 -25.83 -16.41
CA GLN A 35 2.83 -26.76 -17.47
C GLN A 35 1.93 -26.09 -18.52
N LEU A 36 1.27 -24.98 -18.20
CA LEU A 36 0.50 -24.22 -19.16
C LEU A 36 1.40 -23.62 -20.27
N HIS A 37 1.28 -24.12 -21.50
CA HIS A 37 2.06 -23.67 -22.66
C HIS A 37 1.56 -22.35 -23.26
N CYS A 38 1.61 -21.26 -22.50
CA CYS A 38 1.26 -19.91 -22.95
C CYS A 38 1.94 -18.82 -22.11
N HIS A 39 1.82 -17.55 -22.54
CA HIS A 39 2.18 -16.38 -21.72
C HIS A 39 1.26 -16.30 -20.49
N LYS A 40 1.84 -16.20 -19.29
CA LYS A 40 1.13 -16.29 -18.00
C LYS A 40 1.49 -15.14 -17.09
N VAL A 41 0.50 -14.61 -16.39
CA VAL A 41 0.69 -13.67 -15.27
C VAL A 41 -0.06 -14.23 -14.06
N TYR A 42 0.67 -14.47 -12.97
CA TYR A 42 0.14 -14.96 -11.70
C TYR A 42 0.26 -13.85 -10.66
N THR A 43 -0.81 -13.59 -9.90
CA THR A 43 -0.67 -12.77 -8.68
C THR A 43 -0.11 -13.64 -7.56
N MET A 44 1.07 -13.31 -7.04
CA MET A 44 1.68 -14.06 -5.96
C MET A 44 1.41 -13.37 -4.62
N PRO A 45 1.11 -14.12 -3.54
CA PRO A 45 1.04 -13.54 -2.20
C PRO A 45 2.35 -12.83 -1.85
N LEU A 46 2.25 -11.57 -1.42
CA LEU A 46 3.43 -10.76 -1.10
C LEU A 46 4.26 -11.38 0.03
N ALA A 47 3.65 -12.18 0.91
CA ALA A 47 4.34 -12.94 1.97
C ALA A 47 5.45 -13.84 1.44
N LEU A 48 5.28 -14.45 0.26
CA LEU A 48 6.28 -15.35 -0.31
C LEU A 48 7.58 -14.63 -0.68
N LYS A 49 7.56 -13.31 -0.88
CA LYS A 49 8.76 -12.50 -1.10
C LYS A 49 9.66 -12.43 0.15
N PHE A 50 9.04 -12.50 1.32
CA PHE A 50 9.73 -12.40 2.61
C PHE A 50 10.00 -13.77 3.24
N SER A 51 9.39 -14.83 2.68
CA SER A 51 9.60 -16.23 3.08
C SER A 51 11.07 -16.62 3.05
N SER A 52 11.50 -17.39 4.04
CA SER A 52 12.80 -18.07 4.03
C SER A 52 13.03 -18.92 2.77
N GLU A 53 11.96 -19.38 2.13
CA GLU A 53 12.00 -20.20 0.91
C GLU A 53 11.99 -19.35 -0.39
N TYR A 54 12.08 -18.02 -0.31
CA TYR A 54 12.04 -17.14 -1.49
C TYR A 54 13.10 -17.50 -2.54
N GLY A 55 14.31 -17.87 -2.11
CA GLY A 55 15.37 -18.31 -3.02
C GLY A 55 15.02 -19.60 -3.78
N LEU A 56 14.28 -20.52 -3.14
CA LEU A 56 13.77 -21.70 -3.82
C LEU A 56 12.67 -21.32 -4.83
N LEU A 57 11.79 -20.40 -4.45
CA LEU A 57 10.76 -19.87 -5.34
C LEU A 57 11.38 -19.27 -6.62
N THR A 58 12.34 -18.36 -6.51
CA THR A 58 12.95 -17.73 -7.70
C THR A 58 13.69 -18.74 -8.58
N ALA A 59 14.32 -19.76 -8.01
CA ALA A 59 14.94 -20.85 -8.77
C ALA A 59 13.93 -21.72 -9.55
N ARG A 60 12.65 -21.74 -9.15
CA ARG A 60 11.60 -22.53 -9.84
C ARG A 60 10.96 -21.82 -11.03
N TYR A 61 11.07 -20.48 -11.13
CA TYR A 61 10.49 -19.69 -12.22
C TYR A 61 11.59 -19.10 -13.12
N ILE A 62 11.21 -18.73 -14.35
CA ILE A 62 12.15 -18.15 -15.33
C ILE A 62 12.40 -16.66 -15.05
N GLU A 63 11.36 -15.96 -14.60
CA GLU A 63 11.41 -14.54 -14.26
C GLU A 63 11.25 -14.37 -12.75
N ASP A 64 11.98 -13.41 -12.19
CA ASP A 64 11.78 -12.99 -10.81
C ASP A 64 10.39 -12.34 -10.62
N PRO A 65 9.78 -12.50 -9.44
CA PRO A 65 8.53 -11.82 -9.11
C PRO A 65 8.63 -10.30 -9.26
N LYS A 66 7.69 -9.73 -10.03
CA LYS A 66 7.56 -8.27 -10.19
C LYS A 66 6.67 -7.72 -9.08
N VAL A 67 7.17 -6.74 -8.36
CA VAL A 67 6.47 -6.07 -7.27
C VAL A 67 6.02 -4.70 -7.72
N LEU A 68 4.76 -4.37 -7.48
CA LEU A 68 4.23 -3.02 -7.63
C LEU A 68 4.39 -2.29 -6.30
N PRO A 69 5.38 -1.38 -6.15
CA PRO A 69 5.57 -0.64 -4.92
C PRO A 69 4.44 0.39 -4.72
N MET A 70 4.36 0.96 -3.52
CA MET A 70 3.54 2.15 -3.33
C MET A 70 4.03 3.32 -4.17
N VAL A 71 3.13 4.20 -4.56
CA VAL A 71 3.49 5.47 -5.20
C VAL A 71 4.10 6.38 -4.13
N PRO A 72 5.40 6.70 -4.17
CA PRO A 72 6.01 7.49 -3.10
C PRO A 72 5.33 8.86 -2.98
N VAL A 73 4.90 9.23 -1.77
CA VAL A 73 4.44 10.59 -1.44
C VAL A 73 5.55 11.39 -0.75
N THR A 74 6.44 10.67 -0.08
CA THR A 74 7.69 11.14 0.50
C THR A 74 8.83 10.26 -0.01
N LEU A 75 10.02 10.83 -0.09
CA LEU A 75 11.26 10.12 -0.36
C LEU A 75 11.87 9.61 0.95
N ARG A 76 12.89 8.75 0.82
CA ARG A 76 13.55 8.11 1.97
C ARG A 76 14.17 9.11 2.94
N ASP A 77 14.61 10.27 2.44
CA ASP A 77 15.16 11.38 3.22
C ASP A 77 14.08 12.24 3.91
N GLY A 78 12.80 11.93 3.71
CA GLY A 78 11.65 12.65 4.25
C GLY A 78 11.16 13.82 3.40
N THR A 79 11.82 14.13 2.28
CA THR A 79 11.35 15.17 1.36
C THR A 79 10.11 14.73 0.60
N THR A 80 9.35 15.67 0.05
CA THR A 80 8.13 15.35 -0.72
C THR A 80 8.48 14.76 -2.08
N CYS A 81 7.83 13.66 -2.47
CA CYS A 81 7.93 13.13 -3.81
C CYS A 81 6.91 13.82 -4.74
N GLU A 82 7.30 14.91 -5.38
CA GLU A 82 6.42 15.74 -6.21
C GLU A 82 5.74 14.95 -7.34
N GLU A 83 6.48 14.08 -8.04
CA GLU A 83 5.92 13.28 -9.13
C GLU A 83 4.88 12.28 -8.62
N GLY A 84 5.14 11.59 -7.51
CA GLY A 84 4.17 10.67 -6.94
C GLY A 84 2.92 11.38 -6.42
N MET A 85 3.11 12.53 -5.77
CA MET A 85 2.01 13.41 -5.37
C MET A 85 1.17 13.85 -6.56
N ARG A 86 1.80 14.32 -7.65
CA ARG A 86 1.10 14.72 -8.88
C ARG A 86 0.31 13.58 -9.50
N ARG A 87 0.88 12.37 -9.55
CA ARG A 87 0.21 11.18 -10.12
C ARG A 87 -1.00 10.75 -9.29
N LEU A 88 -0.91 10.76 -7.96
CA LEU A 88 -2.03 10.44 -7.08
C LEU A 88 -3.16 11.46 -7.21
N GLN A 89 -2.82 12.76 -7.26
CA GLN A 89 -3.80 13.82 -7.51
C GLN A 89 -4.51 13.61 -8.85
N GLN A 90 -3.74 13.35 -9.92
CA GLN A 90 -4.32 13.09 -11.25
C GLN A 90 -5.19 11.84 -11.27
N MET A 91 -4.84 10.79 -10.53
CA MET A 91 -5.68 9.60 -10.40
C MET A 91 -7.05 9.94 -9.79
N VAL A 92 -7.08 10.77 -8.74
CA VAL A 92 -8.34 11.24 -8.13
C VAL A 92 -9.15 12.06 -9.14
N LEU A 93 -8.51 13.02 -9.81
CA LEU A 93 -9.18 13.93 -10.75
C LEU A 93 -9.66 13.22 -12.01
N ALA A 94 -8.91 12.25 -12.54
CA ALA A 94 -9.32 11.45 -13.69
C ALA A 94 -10.61 10.67 -13.44
N ARG A 95 -10.91 10.31 -12.18
CA ARG A 95 -12.17 9.65 -11.82
C ARG A 95 -13.33 10.63 -11.72
N ALA A 96 -13.08 11.85 -11.28
CA ALA A 96 -14.11 12.89 -11.18
C ALA A 96 -14.43 13.52 -12.54
N MET A 97 -13.42 13.63 -13.42
CA MET A 97 -13.47 14.32 -14.71
C MET A 97 -12.74 13.48 -15.78
N PRO A 98 -13.32 12.33 -16.18
CA PRO A 98 -12.67 11.42 -17.14
C PRO A 98 -12.47 12.07 -18.52
N ASP A 99 -13.40 12.93 -18.94
CA ASP A 99 -13.41 13.56 -20.26
C ASP A 99 -12.54 14.83 -20.34
N VAL A 100 -12.00 15.30 -19.21
CA VAL A 100 -11.13 16.48 -19.17
C VAL A 100 -9.67 16.02 -19.33
N PRO A 101 -8.86 16.66 -20.21
CA PRO A 101 -7.44 16.36 -20.36
C PRO A 101 -6.63 16.55 -19.06
N GLU A 102 -5.59 15.73 -18.84
CA GLU A 102 -4.76 15.75 -17.62
C GLU A 102 -4.26 17.16 -17.26
N ALA A 103 -3.84 17.94 -18.27
CA ALA A 103 -3.31 19.29 -18.11
C ALA A 103 -4.34 20.32 -17.61
N GLU A 104 -5.63 20.08 -17.84
CA GLU A 104 -6.71 21.02 -17.50
C GLU A 104 -7.40 20.67 -16.18
N ARG A 105 -7.30 19.42 -15.72
CA ARG A 105 -7.99 18.94 -14.50
C ARG A 105 -7.67 19.74 -13.24
N LEU A 106 -6.42 20.19 -13.07
CA LEU A 106 -6.02 20.95 -11.89
C LEU A 106 -6.70 22.32 -11.80
N GLN A 107 -7.05 22.92 -12.95
CA GLN A 107 -7.75 24.21 -12.99
C GLN A 107 -9.20 24.09 -12.48
N ARG A 108 -9.75 22.87 -12.46
CA ARG A 108 -11.11 22.55 -12.00
C ARG A 108 -11.15 22.08 -10.55
N LEU A 109 -10.03 22.15 -9.82
CA LEU A 109 -9.99 21.82 -8.38
C LEU A 109 -11.04 22.57 -7.54
N PRO A 110 -11.29 23.89 -7.75
CA PRO A 110 -12.27 24.62 -6.94
C PRO A 110 -13.71 24.09 -7.04
N ASP A 111 -14.04 23.37 -8.11
CA ASP A 111 -15.37 22.75 -8.28
C ASP A 111 -15.56 21.54 -7.36
N LEU A 112 -14.46 20.93 -6.90
CA LEU A 112 -14.46 19.65 -6.20
C LEU A 112 -13.96 19.74 -4.76
N PHE A 113 -13.04 20.66 -4.47
CA PHE A 113 -12.36 20.76 -3.17
C PHE A 113 -12.33 22.21 -2.71
N ASP A 114 -12.42 22.40 -1.40
CA ASP A 114 -12.35 23.72 -0.79
C ASP A 114 -10.97 24.39 -1.00
N SER A 115 -9.92 23.59 -1.06
CA SER A 115 -8.58 24.05 -1.41
C SER A 115 -7.73 22.94 -2.05
N SER A 116 -6.66 23.31 -2.74
CA SER A 116 -5.71 22.36 -3.33
C SER A 116 -5.00 21.52 -2.26
N GLU A 117 -4.77 22.12 -1.10
CA GLU A 117 -4.12 21.52 0.07
C GLU A 117 -4.96 20.38 0.65
N SER A 118 -6.28 20.38 0.49
CA SER A 118 -7.14 19.27 0.92
C SER A 118 -6.92 18.01 0.09
N LEU A 119 -6.71 18.15 -1.23
CA LEU A 119 -6.35 17.02 -2.09
C LEU A 119 -4.91 16.54 -1.82
N VAL A 120 -3.97 17.48 -1.62
CA VAL A 120 -2.59 17.16 -1.20
C VAL A 120 -2.61 16.39 0.12
N ARG A 121 -3.41 16.82 1.10
CA ARG A 121 -3.58 16.17 2.40
C ARG A 121 -4.08 14.74 2.25
N LEU A 122 -5.11 14.52 1.42
CA LEU A 122 -5.64 13.19 1.12
C LEU A 122 -4.56 12.27 0.51
N CYS A 123 -3.77 12.78 -0.44
CA CYS A 123 -2.70 12.00 -1.07
C CYS A 123 -1.59 11.66 -0.07
N SER A 124 -1.10 12.64 0.67
CA SER A 124 -0.04 12.48 1.67
C SER A 124 -0.39 11.44 2.74
N VAL A 125 -1.59 11.55 3.34
CA VAL A 125 -2.01 10.63 4.42
C VAL A 125 -2.23 9.19 3.93
N SER A 126 -2.43 9.00 2.62
CA SER A 126 -2.62 7.67 2.04
C SER A 126 -1.32 6.86 1.92
N GLY A 127 -0.15 7.50 2.05
CA GLY A 127 1.15 6.86 1.81
C GLY A 127 1.32 6.30 0.40
N GLY A 128 0.53 6.79 -0.57
CA GLY A 128 0.55 6.25 -1.93
C GLY A 128 -0.14 4.91 -2.11
N HIS A 129 -0.76 4.37 -1.07
CA HIS A 129 -1.54 3.15 -1.17
C HIS A 129 -2.91 3.45 -1.80
N VAL A 130 -3.03 3.18 -3.11
CA VAL A 130 -4.19 3.51 -3.96
C VAL A 130 -5.53 3.06 -3.35
N ARG A 131 -5.60 1.86 -2.78
CA ARG A 131 -6.83 1.35 -2.15
C ARG A 131 -7.21 2.17 -0.92
N ASP A 132 -6.24 2.59 -0.11
CA ASP A 132 -6.52 3.40 1.09
C ASP A 132 -6.88 4.83 0.69
N LEU A 133 -6.20 5.40 -0.31
CA LEU A 133 -6.56 6.68 -0.93
C LEU A 133 -8.03 6.70 -1.38
N LEU A 134 -8.46 5.70 -2.17
CA LEU A 134 -9.84 5.63 -2.66
C LEU A 134 -10.85 5.39 -1.54
N ARG A 135 -10.49 4.62 -0.50
CA ARG A 135 -11.34 4.42 0.67
C ARG A 135 -11.53 5.72 1.45
N LEU A 136 -10.45 6.46 1.70
CA LEU A 136 -10.51 7.76 2.38
C LEU A 136 -11.31 8.77 1.56
N LEU A 137 -11.10 8.83 0.24
CA LEU A 137 -11.88 9.67 -0.68
C LEU A 137 -13.37 9.33 -0.63
N ASN A 138 -13.74 8.04 -0.68
CA ASN A 138 -15.13 7.62 -0.58
C ASN A 138 -15.74 8.03 0.78
N GLY A 139 -15.01 7.83 1.87
CA GLY A 139 -15.41 8.28 3.20
C GLY A 139 -15.63 9.79 3.25
N TRP A 140 -14.72 10.57 2.65
CA TRP A 140 -14.79 12.02 2.58
C TRP A 140 -16.01 12.50 1.80
N ILE A 141 -16.28 11.92 0.63
CA ILE A 141 -17.49 12.22 -0.18
C ILE A 141 -18.76 11.91 0.60
N ARG A 142 -18.86 10.72 1.20
CA ARG A 142 -20.05 10.30 1.99
C ARG A 142 -20.30 11.20 3.19
N LYS A 143 -19.23 11.68 3.82
CA LYS A 143 -19.30 12.58 4.99
C LYS A 143 -19.64 14.02 4.57
N GLY A 144 -19.06 14.50 3.47
CA GLY A 144 -19.25 15.86 2.94
C GLY A 144 -20.62 16.09 2.32
N ARG A 145 -21.17 15.09 1.61
CA ARG A 145 -22.48 15.08 0.92
C ARG A 145 -22.72 16.15 -0.15
N ALA A 146 -21.84 17.13 -0.26
CA ALA A 146 -21.87 18.19 -1.27
C ALA A 146 -20.44 18.60 -1.66
N PHE A 147 -20.34 19.21 -2.83
CA PHE A 147 -19.12 19.84 -3.32
C PHE A 147 -19.19 21.37 -3.10
N PRO A 148 -18.04 22.05 -2.92
CA PRO A 148 -16.70 21.49 -2.80
C PRO A 148 -16.50 20.73 -1.47
N LEU A 149 -15.74 19.63 -1.53
CA LEU A 149 -15.44 18.81 -0.35
C LEU A 149 -14.58 19.60 0.64
N GLN A 150 -15.03 19.66 1.89
CA GLN A 150 -14.40 20.46 2.94
C GLN A 150 -13.31 19.67 3.68
N ARG A 151 -12.16 20.30 3.93
CA ARG A 151 -11.02 19.72 4.68
C ARG A 151 -11.42 19.20 6.05
N SER A 152 -12.30 19.92 6.74
CA SER A 152 -12.81 19.50 8.06
C SER A 152 -13.41 18.10 8.04
N LYS A 153 -14.12 17.73 6.96
CA LYS A 153 -14.70 16.39 6.77
C LYS A 153 -13.66 15.35 6.41
N LEU A 154 -12.59 15.72 5.70
CA LEU A 154 -11.46 14.84 5.47
C LEU A 154 -10.76 14.50 6.79
N GLU A 155 -10.46 15.50 7.63
CA GLU A 155 -9.79 15.28 8.91
C GLU A 155 -10.64 14.43 9.87
N GLU A 156 -11.97 14.54 9.83
CA GLU A 156 -12.87 13.62 10.56
C GLU A 156 -12.70 12.16 10.09
N VAL A 157 -12.62 11.93 8.78
CA VAL A 157 -12.45 10.58 8.20
C VAL A 157 -11.06 10.02 8.51
N ILE A 158 -10.01 10.84 8.39
CA ILE A 158 -8.63 10.49 8.77
C ILE A 158 -8.58 10.09 10.24
N ARG A 159 -9.14 10.91 11.14
CA ARG A 159 -9.16 10.64 12.58
C ARG A 159 -9.88 9.35 12.92
N ALA A 160 -11.06 9.12 12.33
CA ALA A 160 -11.81 7.89 12.55
C ALA A 160 -11.01 6.67 12.11
N ARG A 161 -10.41 6.74 10.91
CA ARG A 161 -9.61 5.63 10.37
C ARG A 161 -8.33 5.38 11.18
N ARG A 162 -7.63 6.43 11.61
CA ARG A 162 -6.48 6.32 12.52
C ARG A 162 -6.90 5.64 13.81
N ASN A 163 -7.98 6.10 14.44
CA ASN A 163 -8.47 5.52 15.69
C ASN A 163 -8.79 4.02 15.57
N GLU A 164 -9.45 3.60 14.48
CA GLU A 164 -9.69 2.18 14.21
C GLU A 164 -8.40 1.37 14.12
N MET A 165 -7.37 1.91 13.47
CA MET A 165 -6.09 1.23 13.34
C MET A 165 -5.34 1.16 14.67
N THR A 166 -5.31 2.25 15.43
CA THR A 166 -4.57 2.32 16.70
C THR A 166 -5.18 1.43 17.79
N LEU A 167 -6.51 1.20 17.79
CA LEU A 167 -7.17 0.34 18.76
C LEU A 167 -6.76 -1.14 18.70
N GLN A 168 -6.20 -1.58 17.56
CA GLN A 168 -5.80 -2.97 17.35
C GLN A 168 -4.31 -3.21 17.64
N LEU A 169 -3.55 -2.14 17.90
CA LEU A 169 -2.10 -2.22 18.06
C LEU A 169 -1.72 -2.54 19.50
N SER A 170 -0.88 -3.56 19.64
CA SER A 170 -0.16 -3.90 20.87
C SER A 170 1.08 -3.02 21.08
N GLU A 171 1.60 -2.99 22.31
CA GLU A 171 2.85 -2.26 22.62
C GLU A 171 4.04 -2.76 21.79
N ALA A 172 4.11 -4.07 21.53
CA ALA A 172 5.16 -4.65 20.70
C ALA A 172 5.08 -4.17 19.24
N GLU A 173 3.87 -4.00 18.70
CA GLU A 173 3.69 -3.46 17.35
C GLU A 173 4.07 -1.98 17.27
N TRP A 174 3.77 -1.19 18.31
CA TRP A 174 4.23 0.20 18.37
C TRP A 174 5.76 0.31 18.36
N GLU A 175 6.43 -0.52 19.16
CA GLU A 175 7.90 -0.57 19.18
C GLU A 175 8.47 -0.95 17.80
N LEU A 176 7.87 -1.91 17.11
CA LEU A 176 8.26 -2.25 15.73
C LEU A 176 8.09 -1.05 14.79
N LEU A 177 7.01 -0.26 14.92
CA LEU A 177 6.81 0.94 14.10
C LEU A 177 7.88 2.02 14.36
N HIS A 178 8.29 2.22 15.61
CA HIS A 178 9.42 3.11 15.93
C HIS A 178 10.71 2.64 15.26
N GLN A 179 11.00 1.33 15.33
CA GLN A 179 12.19 0.76 14.71
C GLN A 179 12.18 0.91 13.18
N VAL A 180 11.02 0.69 12.54
CA VAL A 180 10.88 0.90 11.08
C VAL A 180 11.10 2.37 10.72
N ARG A 181 10.54 3.32 11.48
CA ARG A 181 10.71 4.75 11.21
C ARG A 181 12.18 5.17 11.23
N GLN A 182 12.96 4.61 12.17
CA GLN A 182 14.40 4.90 12.30
C GLN A 182 15.25 4.18 11.24
N ARG A 183 14.99 2.88 11.00
CA ARG A 183 15.85 2.04 10.15
C ARG A 183 15.43 2.04 8.67
N LYS A 184 14.20 2.44 8.37
CA LYS A 184 13.54 2.36 7.05
C LYS A 184 13.58 0.97 6.43
N ARG A 185 13.53 -0.07 7.26
CA ARG A 185 13.65 -1.50 6.88
C ARG A 185 12.70 -2.35 7.72
N VAL A 186 12.18 -3.41 7.11
CA VAL A 186 11.45 -4.52 7.76
C VAL A 186 12.24 -5.79 7.51
N GLY A 187 12.41 -6.63 8.53
CA GLY A 187 13.21 -7.86 8.44
C GLY A 187 12.42 -9.11 8.84
N GLY A 188 12.57 -10.18 8.05
CA GLY A 188 12.00 -11.50 8.37
C GLY A 188 10.48 -11.63 8.16
N ASP A 189 10.02 -12.89 8.18
CA ASP A 189 8.64 -13.25 7.91
C ASP A 189 7.64 -12.73 8.95
N GLN A 190 8.02 -12.76 10.23
CA GLN A 190 7.12 -12.43 11.33
C GLN A 190 6.80 -10.93 11.36
N ASP A 191 7.80 -10.07 11.17
CA ASP A 191 7.60 -8.62 11.09
C ASP A 191 6.84 -8.25 9.81
N TYR A 192 7.06 -8.96 8.70
CA TYR A 192 6.27 -8.78 7.48
C TYR A 192 4.77 -9.05 7.73
N GLN A 193 4.43 -10.21 8.31
CA GLN A 193 3.04 -10.59 8.59
C GLN A 193 2.37 -9.59 9.54
N THR A 194 3.13 -9.09 10.50
CA THR A 194 2.62 -8.15 11.49
C THR A 194 2.42 -6.76 10.89
N LEU A 195 3.41 -6.23 10.17
CA LEU A 195 3.46 -4.81 9.79
C LEU A 195 2.90 -4.53 8.39
N ILE A 196 3.29 -5.33 7.40
CA ILE A 196 2.97 -5.04 5.99
C ILE A 196 1.59 -5.60 5.64
N HIS A 197 1.28 -6.83 6.05
CA HIS A 197 -0.04 -7.42 5.81
C HIS A 197 -1.16 -6.62 6.52
N SER A 198 -0.90 -6.12 7.73
CA SER A 198 -1.83 -5.25 8.48
C SER A 198 -1.87 -3.80 7.95
N ARG A 199 -1.05 -3.46 6.94
CA ARG A 199 -0.94 -2.12 6.33
C ARG A 199 -0.51 -1.03 7.32
N LEU A 200 0.29 -1.40 8.31
CA LEU A 200 0.91 -0.46 9.25
C LEU A 200 2.19 0.14 8.66
N VAL A 201 2.83 -0.59 7.74
CA VAL A 201 4.06 -0.19 7.04
C VAL A 201 3.88 -0.44 5.54
N PHE A 202 4.45 0.44 4.72
CA PHE A 202 4.46 0.32 3.28
C PHE A 202 5.89 0.13 2.73
N GLU A 203 6.00 -0.67 1.66
CA GLU A 203 7.22 -0.77 0.85
C GLU A 203 7.18 0.26 -0.28
N TYR A 204 8.26 1.03 -0.37
CA TYR A 204 8.56 1.94 -1.46
C TYR A 204 9.83 1.49 -2.19
N ARG A 205 10.00 1.99 -3.42
CA ARG A 205 11.21 1.75 -4.21
C ARG A 205 11.75 3.06 -4.76
N ASP A 206 13.06 3.22 -4.65
CA ASP A 206 13.80 4.33 -5.24
C ASP A 206 15.08 3.80 -5.88
N GLN A 207 15.30 4.13 -7.16
CA GLN A 207 16.45 3.68 -7.96
C GLN A 207 16.77 2.17 -7.88
N GLY A 208 15.74 1.34 -7.70
CA GLY A 208 15.86 -0.12 -7.57
C GLY A 208 16.08 -0.63 -6.14
N GLU A 209 16.33 0.25 -5.18
CA GLU A 209 16.41 -0.10 -3.76
C GLU A 209 15.03 -0.04 -3.10
N SER A 210 14.73 -1.03 -2.26
CA SER A 210 13.49 -1.05 -1.48
C SER A 210 13.72 -0.44 -0.09
N TRP A 211 12.77 0.36 0.36
CA TRP A 211 12.76 0.93 1.71
C TRP A 211 11.34 0.92 2.26
N PHE A 212 11.21 1.05 3.57
CA PHE A 212 9.95 0.90 4.27
C PHE A 212 9.66 2.10 5.14
N ASP A 213 8.40 2.48 5.22
CA ASP A 213 7.97 3.51 6.17
C ASP A 213 6.61 3.22 6.76
N VAL A 214 6.39 3.79 7.93
CA VAL A 214 5.11 3.73 8.64
C VAL A 214 4.03 4.37 7.77
N ASN A 215 2.84 3.76 7.75
CA ASN A 215 1.66 4.30 7.10
C ASN A 215 1.40 5.73 7.62
N PRO A 216 1.42 6.77 6.78
CA PRO A 216 1.37 8.16 7.23
C PRO A 216 0.16 8.51 8.11
N ILE A 217 -0.95 7.78 7.98
CA ILE A 217 -2.13 7.97 8.83
C ILE A 217 -1.85 7.73 10.33
N LEU A 218 -0.83 6.92 10.65
CA LEU A 218 -0.41 6.59 12.01
C LEU A 218 0.60 7.61 12.57
N LEU A 219 1.25 8.42 11.74
CA LEU A 219 2.26 9.38 12.22
C LEU A 219 1.68 10.42 13.19
N GLU A 220 0.38 10.71 13.06
CA GLU A 220 -0.36 11.60 13.96
C GLU A 220 -0.99 10.88 15.17
N ALA A 221 -0.65 9.61 15.39
CA ALA A 221 -0.99 8.91 16.62
C ALA A 221 -0.07 9.40 17.74
N ARG A 222 -0.58 9.46 18.97
CA ARG A 222 0.14 10.04 20.12
C ARG A 222 1.44 9.31 20.39
N GLU A 223 1.43 8.01 20.17
CA GLU A 223 2.52 7.06 20.34
C GLU A 223 3.71 7.40 19.40
N LEU A 224 3.44 7.93 18.20
CA LEU A 224 4.47 8.32 17.22
C LEU A 224 4.72 9.83 17.14
N SER A 225 3.82 10.65 17.68
CA SER A 225 3.89 12.13 17.67
C SER A 225 4.79 12.71 18.78
N GLY A 226 5.50 11.87 19.53
CA GLY A 226 6.28 12.24 20.72
C GLY A 226 7.80 12.38 20.54
N GLU A 227 8.29 12.47 19.30
CA GLU A 227 9.71 12.79 19.00
C GLU A 227 9.86 14.24 18.50
#